data_AF-A0A3P4B4N5-F1
#
_entry.id   AF-A0A3P4B4N5-F1
#
_cell.length_a   1.000
_cell.length_b   1.000
_cell.length_c   1.000
_cell.angle_alpha   90.00
_cell.angle_beta   90.00
_cell.angle_gamma   90.00
#
_symmetry.space_group_name_H-M   'P 1'
#
loop_
_entity.id
_entity.type
_entity.pdbx_description
1 polymer ?
#
loop_
_entity_poly.entity_id
_entity_poly.type
_entity_poly.pdbx_seq_one_letter_code
_entity_poly.pdbx_strand_id
1 'polypeptide(L)'
;MRCQTDSVQPADSPAEWPFHTVYLWDAQTRLAPLLLLVGAFGSWLTVDMLRWQTFHCSLDVALPWLALFHVLWPLFGPRGAAVRAQLGASWNWHSSLAPWSLRMLGPGHQGLAIRALVLLLALGMAFSAMFSRTWHQGLASVLVLAVVLQMLGQLWVHWRAGDALLPALLHGMGPSRLNEALPKHARGMALILTMVIPVCWGWQEVRIEP
;
A
#
# COMPACT_ATOMS: atom_id res chain seq x y z
N MET A 1 -34.82 34.52 50.92
CA MET A 1 -34.52 33.09 50.66
C MET A 1 -34.96 32.77 49.25
N ARG A 2 -34.03 32.61 48.30
CA ARG A 2 -34.34 32.17 46.93
C ARG A 2 -34.09 30.66 46.88
N CYS A 3 -35.12 29.91 46.50
CA CYS A 3 -35.04 28.47 46.24
C CYS A 3 -34.15 28.27 45.01
N GLN A 4 -32.98 27.66 45.22
CA GLN A 4 -32.04 27.27 44.18
C GLN A 4 -32.59 25.98 43.57
N THR A 5 -33.22 26.09 42.40
CA THR A 5 -33.57 24.92 41.60
C THR A 5 -32.29 24.38 40.98
N ASP A 6 -31.73 23.34 41.60
CA ASP A 6 -30.70 22.52 40.98
C ASP A 6 -31.26 21.94 39.68
N SER A 7 -30.80 22.46 38.55
CA SER A 7 -31.01 21.82 37.26
C SER A 7 -30.23 20.51 37.28
N VAL A 8 -30.93 19.41 37.53
CA VAL A 8 -30.42 18.05 37.30
C VAL A 8 -29.99 17.98 35.84
N GLN A 9 -28.67 18.02 35.59
CA GLN A 9 -28.13 17.56 34.32
C GLN A 9 -28.58 16.12 34.14
N PRO A 10 -29.20 15.74 33.02
CA PRO A 10 -29.52 14.34 32.78
C PRO A 10 -28.20 13.55 32.78
N ALA A 11 -28.09 12.65 33.74
CA ALA A 11 -27.02 11.67 33.81
C ALA A 11 -27.10 10.78 32.55
N ASP A 12 -25.93 10.60 31.93
CA ASP A 12 -25.56 9.46 31.10
C ASP A 12 -26.47 9.18 29.90
N SER A 13 -26.29 9.96 28.84
CA SER A 13 -26.41 9.34 27.51
C SER A 13 -25.41 8.18 27.46
N PRO A 14 -25.83 6.95 27.10
CA PRO A 14 -24.91 5.82 27.03
C PRO A 14 -23.75 6.21 26.11
N ALA A 15 -22.51 6.03 26.59
CA ALA A 15 -21.31 6.36 25.82
C ALA A 15 -21.42 5.66 24.46
N GLU A 16 -21.70 6.45 23.42
CA GLU A 16 -21.89 5.93 22.07
C GLU A 16 -20.58 5.27 21.65
N TRP A 17 -20.66 4.04 21.13
CA TRP A 17 -19.49 3.29 20.73
C TRP A 17 -18.67 4.13 19.73
N PRO A 18 -17.41 4.50 20.04
CA PRO A 18 -16.71 5.58 19.33
C PRO A 18 -16.19 5.17 17.94
N PHE A 19 -16.40 3.92 17.51
CA PHE A 19 -15.92 3.39 16.23
C PHE A 19 -17.08 3.14 15.27
N HIS A 20 -16.99 3.74 14.09
CA HIS A 20 -17.94 3.58 13.00
C HIS A 20 -17.26 2.93 11.81
N THR A 21 -18.03 2.33 10.91
CA THR A 21 -17.50 1.92 9.60
C THR A 21 -17.27 3.16 8.75
N VAL A 22 -16.00 3.51 8.54
CA VAL A 22 -15.60 4.72 7.78
C VAL A 22 -14.68 4.34 6.62
N TYR A 23 -14.57 5.25 5.65
CA TYR A 23 -13.60 5.11 4.57
C TYR A 23 -12.19 5.37 5.10
N LEU A 24 -11.41 4.31 5.24
CA LEU A 24 -10.09 4.32 5.86
C LEU A 24 -8.99 4.30 4.79
N TRP A 25 -9.19 3.59 3.68
CA TRP A 25 -8.15 3.39 2.68
C TRP A 25 -8.59 3.88 1.32
N ASP A 26 -7.85 4.83 0.77
CA ASP A 26 -8.03 5.25 -0.61
C ASP A 26 -7.79 4.09 -1.60
N ALA A 27 -8.30 4.22 -2.81
CA ALA A 27 -8.18 3.16 -3.82
C ALA A 27 -6.72 2.90 -4.24
N GLN A 28 -5.91 3.95 -4.28
CA GLN A 28 -4.52 3.88 -4.73
C GLN A 28 -3.66 3.06 -3.76
N THR A 29 -3.82 3.29 -2.46
CA THR A 29 -3.13 2.54 -1.40
C THR A 29 -3.41 1.03 -1.46
N ARG A 30 -4.57 0.64 -2.00
CA ARG A 30 -4.97 -0.77 -2.17
C ARG A 30 -4.52 -1.35 -3.50
N LEU A 31 -4.58 -0.56 -4.58
CA LEU A 31 -4.23 -1.02 -5.92
C LEU A 31 -2.72 -1.14 -6.16
N ALA A 32 -1.92 -0.18 -5.69
CA ALA A 32 -0.46 -0.21 -5.91
C ALA A 32 0.20 -1.52 -5.43
N PRO A 33 -0.01 -2.01 -4.19
CA PRO A 33 0.56 -3.29 -3.77
C PRO A 33 0.04 -4.50 -4.57
N LEU A 34 -1.23 -4.46 -4.99
CA LEU A 34 -1.82 -5.53 -5.81
C LEU A 34 -1.19 -5.56 -7.21
N LEU A 35 -1.03 -4.39 -7.85
CA LEU A 35 -0.38 -4.26 -9.14
C LEU A 35 1.10 -4.66 -9.08
N LEU A 36 1.80 -4.35 -7.98
CA LEU A 36 3.16 -4.84 -7.73
C LEU A 36 3.21 -6.37 -7.65
N LEU A 37 2.29 -6.99 -6.91
CA LEU A 37 2.22 -8.44 -6.78
C LEU A 37 1.94 -9.10 -8.13
N VAL A 38 0.91 -8.64 -8.83
CA VAL A 38 0.51 -9.18 -10.14
C VAL A 38 1.61 -8.95 -11.17
N GLY A 39 2.25 -7.77 -11.17
CA GLY A 39 3.33 -7.46 -12.09
C GLY A 39 4.58 -8.31 -11.84
N ALA A 40 5.01 -8.47 -10.58
CA ALA A 40 6.20 -9.23 -10.24
C ALA A 40 5.99 -10.74 -10.48
N PHE A 41 4.83 -11.26 -10.10
CA PHE A 41 4.49 -12.65 -10.36
C PHE A 41 4.25 -12.90 -11.86
N GLY A 42 3.63 -11.96 -12.56
CA GLY A 42 3.44 -12.00 -14.01
C GLY A 42 4.76 -11.99 -14.78
N SER A 43 5.74 -11.18 -14.37
CA SER A 43 7.06 -11.19 -15.02
C SER A 43 7.75 -12.52 -14.77
N TRP A 44 7.69 -13.04 -13.53
CA TRP A 44 8.25 -14.35 -13.19
C TRP A 44 7.65 -15.49 -14.03
N LEU A 45 6.33 -15.50 -14.26
CA LEU A 45 5.67 -16.51 -15.09
C LEU A 45 6.01 -16.41 -16.59
N THR A 46 6.37 -15.23 -17.07
CA THR A 46 6.54 -14.97 -18.52
C THR A 46 7.99 -15.05 -18.99
N VAL A 47 8.95 -15.29 -18.08
CA VAL A 47 10.39 -15.21 -18.35
C VAL A 47 10.88 -16.11 -19.49
N ASP A 48 10.33 -17.31 -19.64
CA ASP A 48 10.75 -18.27 -20.67
C ASP A 48 9.73 -18.38 -21.83
N MET A 49 8.74 -17.50 -21.89
CA MET A 49 7.68 -17.54 -22.88
C MET A 49 7.96 -16.55 -24.02
N LEU A 50 8.54 -17.03 -25.13
CA LEU A 50 8.87 -16.20 -26.29
C LEU A 50 7.68 -15.34 -26.79
N ARG A 51 6.47 -15.92 -26.80
CA ARG A 51 5.23 -15.23 -27.20
C ARG A 51 4.89 -14.02 -26.32
N TRP A 52 5.34 -14.01 -25.07
CA TRP A 52 5.03 -12.99 -24.08
C TRP A 52 6.23 -12.10 -23.75
N GLN A 53 7.30 -12.15 -24.55
CA GLN A 53 8.53 -11.43 -24.26
C GLN A 53 8.31 -9.92 -24.18
N THR A 54 7.53 -9.33 -25.10
CA THR A 54 7.20 -7.89 -25.03
C THR A 54 6.45 -7.53 -23.75
N PHE A 55 5.48 -8.36 -23.36
CA PHE A 55 4.74 -8.17 -22.13
C PHE A 55 5.64 -8.32 -20.89
N HIS A 56 6.54 -9.31 -20.86
CA HIS A 56 7.54 -9.47 -19.81
C HIS A 56 8.40 -8.21 -19.65
N CYS A 57 8.97 -7.70 -20.74
CA CYS A 57 9.76 -6.46 -20.72
C CYS A 57 8.94 -5.25 -20.28
N SER A 58 7.64 -5.21 -20.59
CA SER A 58 6.76 -4.14 -20.12
C SER A 58 6.58 -4.14 -18.59
N LEU A 59 6.53 -5.34 -17.98
CA LEU A 59 6.42 -5.50 -16.54
C LEU A 59 7.71 -5.06 -15.84
N ASP A 60 8.88 -5.39 -16.40
CA ASP A 60 10.17 -4.95 -15.87
C ASP A 60 10.30 -3.42 -15.83
N VAL A 61 9.73 -2.74 -16.83
CA VAL A 61 9.68 -1.27 -16.86
C VAL A 61 8.63 -0.73 -15.89
N ALA A 62 7.45 -1.35 -15.79
CA ALA A 62 6.36 -0.89 -14.94
C ALA A 62 6.65 -1.01 -13.44
N LEU A 63 7.33 -2.09 -13.03
CA LEU A 63 7.55 -2.43 -11.62
C LEU A 63 8.27 -1.33 -10.81
N PRO A 64 9.36 -0.71 -11.29
CA PRO A 64 9.98 0.44 -10.61
C PRO A 64 9.01 1.62 -10.39
N TRP A 65 8.16 1.94 -11.38
CA TRP A 65 7.20 3.04 -11.26
C TRP A 65 6.10 2.75 -10.23
N LEU A 66 5.58 1.52 -10.24
CA LEU A 66 4.61 1.07 -9.24
C LEU A 66 5.22 1.06 -7.83
N ALA A 67 6.48 0.63 -7.70
CA ALA A 67 7.18 0.60 -6.43
C ALA A 67 7.47 2.02 -5.92
N LEU A 68 7.86 2.92 -6.82
CA LEU A 68 8.07 4.33 -6.50
C LEU A 68 6.77 4.96 -6.00
N PHE A 69 5.67 4.76 -6.71
CA PHE A 69 4.36 5.22 -6.26
C PHE A 69 4.01 4.66 -4.87
N HIS A 70 4.23 3.35 -4.65
CA HIS A 70 3.93 2.69 -3.38
C HIS A 70 4.72 3.23 -2.18
N VAL A 71 5.92 3.77 -2.42
CA VAL A 71 6.73 4.48 -1.43
C VAL A 71 6.24 5.91 -1.21
N LEU A 72 5.96 6.65 -2.29
CA LEU A 72 5.68 8.08 -2.22
C LEU A 72 4.23 8.39 -1.82
N TRP A 73 3.26 7.60 -2.25
CA TRP A 73 1.84 7.90 -2.02
C TRP A 73 1.46 8.00 -0.54
N PRO A 74 1.94 7.14 0.38
CA PRO A 74 1.70 7.32 1.81
C PRO A 74 2.22 8.65 2.36
N LEU A 75 3.24 9.24 1.74
CA LEU A 75 3.87 10.48 2.18
C LEU A 75 3.15 11.72 1.64
N PHE A 76 2.60 11.67 0.42
CA PHE A 76 1.97 12.82 -0.24
C PHE A 76 0.44 12.72 -0.34
N GLY A 77 -0.11 11.53 -0.15
CA GLY A 77 -1.53 11.26 -0.22
C GLY A 77 -2.31 11.74 1.02
N PRO A 78 -3.59 11.36 1.12
CA PRO A 78 -4.49 11.85 2.17
C PRO A 78 -4.01 11.58 3.61
N ARG A 79 -3.11 10.60 3.78
CA ARG A 79 -2.54 10.20 5.08
C ARG A 79 -1.10 10.69 5.31
N GLY A 80 -0.59 11.54 4.41
CA GLY A 80 0.79 12.05 4.47
C GLY A 80 1.16 12.68 5.80
N ALA A 81 0.27 13.47 6.41
CA ALA A 81 0.53 14.09 7.71
C ALA A 81 0.68 13.05 8.83
N ALA A 82 -0.17 12.03 8.85
CA ALA A 82 -0.11 10.96 9.85
C ALA A 82 1.17 10.13 9.70
N VAL A 83 1.53 9.77 8.46
CA VAL A 83 2.77 9.03 8.17
C VAL A 83 4.00 9.85 8.53
N ARG A 84 4.07 11.13 8.15
CA ARG A 84 5.19 12.01 8.52
C ARG A 84 5.32 12.20 10.03
N ALA A 85 4.20 12.31 10.75
CA ALA A 85 4.21 12.38 12.21
C ALA A 85 4.77 11.09 12.84
N GLN A 86 4.41 9.92 12.30
CA GLN A 86 4.99 8.64 12.74
C GLN A 86 6.49 8.53 12.45
N LEU A 87 6.96 9.09 11.33
CA LEU A 87 8.38 9.13 10.99
C LEU A 87 9.19 10.12 11.84
N GLY A 88 8.54 11.18 12.36
CA GLY A 88 9.17 12.11 13.29
C GLY A 88 9.28 11.56 14.73
N ALA A 89 8.56 10.49 15.06
CA ALA A 89 8.67 9.81 16.34
C ALA A 89 9.93 8.92 16.40
N SER A 90 10.41 8.61 17.61
CA SER A 90 11.56 7.72 17.76
C SER A 90 11.30 6.33 17.17
N TRP A 91 12.29 5.78 16.48
CA TRP A 91 12.20 4.44 15.91
C TRP A 91 12.09 3.40 17.04
N ASN A 92 10.93 2.78 17.18
CA ASN A 92 10.71 1.68 18.14
C ASN A 92 10.13 0.46 17.44
N TRP A 93 11.00 -0.47 17.03
CA TRP A 93 10.59 -1.68 16.29
C TRP A 93 9.74 -2.65 17.12
N HIS A 94 9.86 -2.62 18.46
CA HIS A 94 9.08 -3.49 19.35
C HIS A 94 7.60 -3.11 19.35
N SER A 95 7.28 -1.83 19.10
CA SER A 95 5.90 -1.34 19.07
C SER A 95 5.06 -1.98 17.95
N SER A 96 5.70 -2.39 16.84
CA SER A 96 5.06 -3.13 15.75
C SER A 96 4.71 -4.59 16.10
N LEU A 97 5.36 -5.15 17.12
CA LEU A 97 5.15 -6.52 17.58
C LEU A 97 4.17 -6.61 18.75
N ALA A 98 3.86 -5.49 19.41
CA ALA A 98 2.87 -5.43 20.47
C ALA A 98 1.54 -6.06 20.01
N PRO A 99 0.89 -6.90 20.84
CA PRO A 99 -0.36 -7.57 20.47
C PRO A 99 -1.50 -6.58 20.14
N TRP A 100 -1.42 -5.39 20.73
CA TRP A 100 -2.37 -4.30 20.59
C TRP A 100 -1.62 -3.02 20.19
N SER A 101 -1.04 -3.01 18.99
CA SER A 101 -0.42 -1.78 18.50
C SER A 101 -1.48 -0.72 18.19
N LEU A 102 -1.16 0.55 18.47
CA LEU A 102 -1.98 1.68 18.05
C LEU A 102 -2.27 1.53 16.55
N ARG A 103 -3.56 1.47 16.19
CA ARG A 103 -4.04 1.36 14.82
C ARG A 103 -3.36 2.44 13.97
N MET A 104 -2.38 2.07 13.15
CA MET A 104 -1.58 3.03 12.40
C MET A 104 -2.29 3.42 11.10
N LEU A 105 -2.55 4.72 10.95
CA LEU A 105 -3.15 5.31 9.75
C LEU A 105 -2.11 5.43 8.60
N GLY A 106 -1.44 4.34 8.27
CA GLY A 106 -0.40 4.28 7.23
C GLY A 106 0.84 3.47 7.65
N PRO A 107 1.84 3.34 6.75
CA PRO A 107 3.08 2.65 7.05
C PRO A 107 3.94 3.48 8.01
N GLY A 108 4.33 2.88 9.14
CA GLY A 108 5.41 3.41 9.95
C GLY A 108 6.79 3.14 9.32
N HIS A 109 7.84 3.43 10.08
CA HIS A 109 9.25 3.20 9.75
C HIS A 109 9.56 1.88 9.00
N GLN A 110 9.17 0.74 9.58
CA GLN A 110 9.42 -0.58 8.99
C GLN A 110 8.64 -0.79 7.68
N GLY A 111 7.38 -0.37 7.66
CA GLY A 111 6.53 -0.48 6.47
C GLY A 111 7.10 0.32 5.30
N LEU A 112 7.63 1.52 5.58
CA LEU A 112 8.27 2.35 4.56
C LEU A 112 9.64 1.80 4.13
N ALA A 113 10.43 1.26 5.07
CA ALA A 113 11.70 0.61 4.77
C ALA A 113 11.53 -0.60 3.84
N ILE A 114 10.52 -1.45 4.09
CA ILE A 114 10.19 -2.58 3.20
C ILE A 114 9.76 -2.10 1.82
N ARG A 115 8.93 -1.04 1.73
CA ARG A 115 8.55 -0.45 0.44
C ARG A 115 9.76 0.12 -0.31
N ALA A 116 10.67 0.77 0.38
CA ALA A 116 11.91 1.28 -0.20
C ALA A 116 12.82 0.14 -0.67
N LEU A 117 12.93 -0.95 0.09
CA LEU A 117 13.64 -2.15 -0.34
C LEU A 117 13.03 -2.74 -1.62
N VAL A 118 11.70 -2.85 -1.71
CA VAL A 118 11.01 -3.29 -2.94
C VAL A 118 11.32 -2.38 -4.12
N LEU A 119 11.34 -1.05 -3.93
CA LEU A 119 11.76 -0.10 -4.95
C LEU A 119 13.21 -0.31 -5.39
N LEU A 120 14.14 -0.46 -4.45
CA LEU A 120 15.55 -0.71 -4.76
C LEU A 120 15.75 -2.03 -5.51
N LEU A 121 15.02 -3.08 -5.13
CA LEU A 121 15.05 -4.37 -5.83
C LEU A 121 14.48 -4.24 -7.25
N ALA A 122 13.38 -3.51 -7.44
CA ALA A 122 12.80 -3.28 -8.76
C ALA A 122 13.75 -2.48 -9.66
N LEU A 123 14.36 -1.41 -9.14
CA LEU A 123 15.36 -0.62 -9.86
C LEU A 123 16.62 -1.46 -10.18
N GLY A 124 17.11 -2.22 -9.22
CA GLY A 124 18.27 -3.10 -9.40
C GLY A 124 18.00 -4.19 -10.44
N MET A 125 16.82 -4.79 -10.41
CA MET A 125 16.37 -5.77 -11.41
C MET A 125 16.30 -5.16 -12.81
N ALA A 126 15.68 -3.98 -12.97
CA ALA A 126 15.60 -3.28 -14.24
C ALA A 126 16.99 -2.85 -14.76
N PHE A 127 17.86 -2.37 -13.87
CA PHE A 127 19.23 -1.96 -14.23
C PHE A 127 20.10 -3.16 -14.63
N SER A 128 20.06 -4.24 -13.85
CA SER A 128 20.87 -5.44 -14.09
C SER A 128 20.48 -6.17 -15.37
N ALA A 129 19.25 -6.01 -15.87
CA ALA A 129 18.81 -6.54 -17.16
C ALA A 129 19.73 -6.12 -18.33
N MET A 130 20.39 -4.96 -18.22
CA MET A 130 21.30 -4.45 -19.24
C MET A 130 22.70 -5.09 -19.21
N PHE A 131 23.10 -5.73 -18.11
CA PHE A 131 24.49 -6.13 -17.88
C PHE A 131 24.67 -7.60 -17.50
N SER A 132 23.68 -8.24 -16.86
CA SER A 132 23.81 -9.62 -16.40
C SER A 132 22.46 -10.30 -16.18
N ARG A 133 22.22 -11.36 -16.96
CA ARG A 133 21.04 -12.22 -16.80
C ARG A 133 20.97 -12.85 -15.41
N THR A 134 22.10 -13.28 -14.85
CA THR A 134 22.15 -13.92 -13.53
C THR A 134 21.73 -12.94 -12.43
N TRP A 135 22.25 -11.71 -12.44
CA TRP A 135 21.86 -10.70 -11.46
C TRP A 135 20.40 -10.29 -11.61
N HIS A 136 19.93 -10.12 -12.84
CA HIS A 136 18.54 -9.81 -13.12
C HIS A 136 17.59 -10.89 -12.57
N GLN A 137 17.86 -12.18 -12.86
CA GLN A 137 17.07 -13.30 -12.34
C GLN A 137 17.13 -13.41 -10.80
N GLY A 138 18.31 -13.20 -10.22
CA GLY A 138 18.48 -13.20 -8.76
C GLY A 138 17.67 -12.09 -8.09
N LEU A 139 17.78 -10.85 -8.57
CA LEU A 139 17.04 -9.70 -8.05
C LEU A 139 15.54 -9.83 -8.28
N ALA A 140 15.10 -10.34 -9.44
CA ALA A 140 13.69 -10.62 -9.72
C ALA A 140 13.11 -11.63 -8.73
N SER A 141 13.84 -12.71 -8.42
CA SER A 141 13.39 -13.72 -7.46
C SER A 141 13.25 -13.15 -6.05
N VAL A 142 14.22 -12.33 -5.62
CA VAL A 142 14.17 -11.65 -4.31
C VAL A 142 13.05 -10.60 -4.27
N LEU A 143 12.80 -9.89 -5.38
CA LEU A 143 11.71 -8.93 -5.50
C LEU A 143 10.34 -9.62 -5.32
N VAL A 144 10.09 -10.72 -6.03
CA VAL A 144 8.83 -11.49 -5.90
C VAL A 144 8.63 -11.92 -4.45
N LEU A 145 9.66 -12.50 -3.82
CA LEU A 145 9.59 -12.91 -2.42
C LEU A 145 9.31 -11.72 -1.49
N ALA A 146 9.99 -10.58 -1.67
CA ALA A 146 9.79 -9.39 -0.87
C ALA A 146 8.36 -8.84 -0.98
N VAL A 147 7.80 -8.80 -2.19
CA VAL A 147 6.41 -8.36 -2.42
C VAL A 147 5.40 -9.31 -1.77
N VAL A 148 5.60 -10.63 -1.89
CA VAL A 148 4.74 -11.64 -1.24
C VAL A 148 4.80 -11.50 0.28
N LEU A 149 6.00 -11.44 0.86
CA LEU A 149 6.17 -11.26 2.31
C LEU A 149 5.55 -9.94 2.80
N GLN A 150 5.66 -8.87 2.01
CA GLN A 150 5.02 -7.60 2.33
C GLN A 150 3.49 -7.70 2.34
N MET A 151 2.89 -8.48 1.42
CA MET A 151 1.44 -8.74 1.41
C MET A 151 0.99 -9.58 2.60
N LEU A 152 1.73 -10.65 2.90
CA LEU A 152 1.46 -11.49 4.06
C LEU A 152 1.58 -10.71 5.38
N GLY A 153 2.58 -9.84 5.49
CA GLY A 153 2.73 -8.95 6.65
C GLY A 153 1.55 -8.00 6.83
N GLN A 154 1.00 -7.45 5.74
CA GLN A 154 -0.19 -6.60 5.80
C GLN A 154 -1.43 -7.39 6.20
N LEU A 155 -1.62 -8.58 5.61
CA LEU A 155 -2.71 -9.48 5.98
C LEU A 155 -2.65 -9.85 7.46
N TRP A 156 -1.46 -10.19 7.95
CA TRP A 156 -1.21 -10.51 9.35
C TRP A 156 -1.56 -9.35 10.29
N VAL A 157 -1.19 -8.11 9.94
CA VAL A 157 -1.51 -6.92 10.73
C VAL A 157 -3.02 -6.67 10.76
N HIS A 158 -3.71 -6.75 9.62
CA HIS A 158 -5.17 -6.57 9.57
C HIS A 158 -5.91 -7.66 10.36
N TRP A 159 -5.45 -8.91 10.25
CA TRP A 159 -6.00 -10.02 11.01
C TRP A 159 -5.85 -9.81 12.52
N ARG A 160 -4.64 -9.44 12.99
CA ARG A 160 -4.42 -9.11 14.42
C ARG A 160 -5.22 -7.91 14.90
N ALA A 161 -5.46 -6.93 14.03
CA ALA A 161 -6.25 -5.73 14.36
C ALA A 161 -7.77 -5.97 14.40
N GLY A 162 -8.23 -7.18 14.08
CA GLY A 162 -9.66 -7.51 14.00
C GLY A 162 -10.38 -6.76 12.86
N ASP A 163 -9.65 -6.34 11.84
CA ASP A 163 -10.24 -5.63 10.70
C ASP A 163 -11.04 -6.59 9.83
N ALA A 164 -12.21 -6.13 9.36
CA ALA A 164 -12.91 -6.78 8.27
C ALA A 164 -12.08 -6.60 6.99
N LEU A 165 -11.24 -7.60 6.69
CA LEU A 165 -10.26 -7.56 5.61
C LEU A 165 -10.91 -7.31 4.24
N LEU A 166 -12.01 -7.99 3.94
CA LEU A 166 -12.66 -7.89 2.63
C LEU A 166 -13.25 -6.48 2.38
N PRO A 167 -14.02 -5.88 3.30
CA PRO A 167 -14.43 -4.48 3.20
C PRO A 167 -13.25 -3.50 3.10
N ALA A 168 -12.17 -3.74 3.85
CA ALA A 168 -10.98 -2.89 3.81
C ALA A 168 -10.28 -2.96 2.44
N LEU A 169 -10.14 -4.16 1.87
CA LEU A 169 -9.48 -4.38 0.58
C LEU A 169 -10.34 -3.95 -0.61
N LEU A 170 -11.65 -4.19 -0.60
CA LEU A 170 -12.53 -3.92 -1.75
C LEU A 170 -13.11 -2.51 -1.73
N HIS A 171 -13.50 -2.03 -0.55
CA HIS A 171 -14.21 -0.76 -0.40
C HIS A 171 -13.38 0.29 0.34
N GLY A 172 -12.21 -0.08 0.88
CA GLY A 172 -11.43 0.82 1.72
C GLY A 172 -12.10 1.12 3.06
N MET A 173 -13.09 0.32 3.48
CA MET A 173 -13.88 0.59 4.68
C MET A 173 -13.37 -0.21 5.88
N GLY A 174 -13.37 0.39 7.06
CA GLY A 174 -12.99 -0.28 8.30
C GLY A 174 -13.53 0.43 9.54
N PRO A 175 -13.52 -0.23 10.71
CA PRO A 175 -13.94 0.39 11.96
C PRO A 175 -12.94 1.46 12.40
N SER A 176 -13.35 2.72 12.55
CA SER A 176 -12.48 3.84 12.93
C SER A 176 -13.32 5.04 13.40
N ARG A 177 -12.66 6.05 13.97
CA ARG A 177 -13.34 7.27 14.44
C ARG A 177 -13.72 8.15 13.25
N LEU A 178 -14.79 8.94 13.37
CA LEU A 178 -15.26 9.81 12.28
C LEU A 178 -14.22 10.85 11.84
N ASN A 179 -13.37 11.31 12.76
CA ASN A 179 -12.29 12.26 12.46
C ASN A 179 -11.08 11.63 11.73
N GLU A 180 -11.03 10.31 11.61
CA GLU A 180 -10.00 9.55 10.87
C GLU A 180 -10.48 9.16 9.46
N ALA A 181 -11.75 9.44 9.15
CA ALA A 181 -12.37 9.10 7.87
C ALA A 181 -11.77 9.94 6.73
N LEU A 182 -11.43 9.26 5.64
CA LEU A 182 -11.01 9.90 4.39
C LEU A 182 -12.24 10.36 3.59
N PRO A 183 -12.17 11.51 2.90
CA PRO A 183 -13.20 11.90 1.95
C PRO A 183 -13.26 10.90 0.77
N LYS A 184 -14.47 10.58 0.30
CA LYS A 184 -14.75 9.49 -0.67
C LYS A 184 -14.18 9.70 -2.09
N HIS A 185 -13.41 10.76 -2.34
CA HIS A 185 -13.31 11.41 -3.66
C HIS A 185 -11.97 11.29 -4.41
N ALA A 186 -11.10 10.33 -4.09
CA ALA A 186 -9.84 10.14 -4.83
C ALA A 186 -9.91 8.94 -5.79
N ARG A 187 -10.64 9.03 -6.91
CA ARG A 187 -10.68 7.94 -7.93
C ARG A 187 -9.73 8.15 -9.11
N GLY A 188 -9.37 9.40 -9.45
CA GLY A 188 -8.54 9.71 -10.62
C GLY A 188 -7.17 9.04 -10.60
N MET A 189 -6.43 9.15 -9.49
CA MET A 189 -5.10 8.55 -9.37
C MET A 189 -5.13 7.01 -9.41
N ALA A 190 -6.25 6.40 -9.00
CA ALA A 190 -6.40 4.94 -9.06
C ALA A 190 -6.52 4.45 -10.50
N LEU A 191 -7.23 5.21 -11.36
CA LEU A 191 -7.28 4.95 -12.79
C LEU A 191 -5.89 5.10 -13.43
N ILE A 192 -5.15 6.17 -13.09
CA ILE A 192 -3.78 6.37 -13.59
C ILE A 192 -2.88 5.18 -13.23
N LEU A 193 -2.95 4.70 -11.98
CA LEU A 193 -2.21 3.50 -11.55
C LEU A 193 -2.51 2.27 -12.39
N THR A 194 -3.79 2.02 -12.71
CA THR A 194 -4.17 0.86 -13.55
C THR A 194 -3.67 0.96 -14.98
N MET A 195 -3.35 2.17 -15.45
CA MET A 195 -2.83 2.40 -16.80
C MET A 195 -1.31 2.23 -16.91
N VAL A 196 -0.57 2.12 -15.81
CA VAL A 196 0.90 2.02 -15.84
C VAL A 196 1.36 0.81 -16.67
N ILE A 197 0.84 -0.39 -16.40
CA ILE A 197 1.21 -1.60 -17.15
C ILE A 197 0.76 -1.50 -18.62
N PRO A 198 -0.50 -1.16 -18.96
CA PRO A 198 -0.93 -0.97 -20.35
C PRO A 198 -0.09 0.05 -21.13
N VAL A 199 0.26 1.19 -20.52
CA VAL A 199 1.09 2.22 -21.16
C VAL A 199 2.50 1.71 -21.40
N CYS A 200 3.12 1.06 -20.42
CA CYS A 200 4.43 0.44 -20.60
C CYS A 200 4.40 -0.63 -21.70
N TRP A 201 3.33 -1.42 -21.78
CA TRP A 201 3.18 -2.44 -22.81
C TRP A 201 3.02 -1.82 -24.19
N GLY A 202 2.09 -0.89 -24.39
CA GLY A 202 1.91 -0.21 -25.67
C GLY A 202 3.19 0.51 -26.12
N TRP A 203 3.93 1.11 -25.19
CA TRP A 203 5.23 1.71 -25.51
C TRP A 203 6.28 0.69 -25.97
N GLN A 204 6.31 -0.51 -25.37
CA GLN A 204 7.24 -1.58 -25.79
C GLN A 204 6.86 -2.14 -27.17
N GLU A 205 5.57 -2.32 -27.47
CA GLU A 205 5.14 -2.77 -28.81
C GLU A 205 5.60 -1.80 -29.90
N VAL A 206 5.37 -0.49 -29.72
CA VAL A 206 5.79 0.55 -30.69
C VAL A 206 7.31 0.64 -30.82
N ARG A 207 8.07 0.32 -29.76
CA ARG A 207 9.54 0.35 -29.79
C ARG A 207 10.14 -0.83 -30.56
N ILE A 208 9.43 -1.96 -30.62
CA ILE A 208 9.91 -3.20 -31.26
C ILE A 208 9.48 -3.26 -32.73
N GLU A 209 8.43 -2.54 -33.12
CA GLU A 209 8.07 -2.33 -34.53
C GLU A 209 9.11 -1.41 -35.23
N PRO A 210 9.69 -1.83 -36.38
CA PRO A 210 10.72 -1.08 -37.11
C PRO A 210 10.20 0.13 -37.89
#